data_AF-A0A847YCM4-F1
#
_entry.id   AF-A0A847YCM4-F1
#
_cell.length_a   1.000
_cell.length_b   1.000
_cell.length_c   1.000
_cell.angle_alpha   90.00
_cell.angle_beta   90.00
_cell.angle_gamma   90.00
#
_symmetry.space_group_name_H-M   'P 1'
#
loop_
_entity.id
_entity.type
_entity.pdbx_description
1 polymer ?
#
loop_
_entity_poly.entity_id
_entity_poly.type
_entity_poly.pdbx_seq_one_letter_code
_entity_poly.pdbx_strand_id
1 'polypeptide(L)'
;MQNTRLRNTRLAALLLTTALLAAACNMRPAADYSKLDLVPGTGTVTLNGQPLPDAVVMFENPEDGTVCVGLTDAAGRYELQVDSRKKGVTTGRKIVRISTATRIPGLNVGFDGEGGTAEEEGEGAPPSSPAESVPARYNKESQLTVEVTPSRTSYDFALTSP
;
A
#
# COMPACT_ATOMS: atom_id res chain seq x y z
N MET A 1 -27.37 -26.81 -57.22
CA MET A 1 -26.78 -27.34 -55.97
C MET A 1 -25.54 -26.53 -55.53
N GLN A 2 -25.59 -25.19 -55.47
CA GLN A 2 -24.43 -24.34 -55.11
C GLN A 2 -24.61 -23.46 -53.86
N ASN A 3 -25.85 -23.28 -53.36
CA ASN A 3 -26.13 -22.30 -52.28
C ASN A 3 -25.90 -22.84 -50.86
N THR A 4 -25.64 -24.13 -50.68
CA THR A 4 -25.46 -24.76 -49.35
C THR A 4 -24.02 -24.68 -48.85
N ARG A 5 -23.02 -24.62 -49.74
CA ARG A 5 -21.60 -24.58 -49.35
C ARG A 5 -21.10 -23.20 -48.90
N LEU A 6 -21.70 -22.11 -49.39
CA LEU A 6 -21.35 -20.73 -48.96
C LEU A 6 -21.93 -20.34 -47.59
N ARG A 7 -23.07 -20.91 -47.18
CA ARG A 7 -23.64 -20.65 -45.84
C ARG A 7 -22.82 -21.29 -44.73
N ASN A 8 -22.29 -22.49 -44.95
CA ASN A 8 -21.48 -23.21 -43.95
C ASN A 8 -20.09 -22.60 -43.78
N THR A 9 -19.48 -22.02 -44.82
CA THR A 9 -18.19 -21.33 -44.72
C THR A 9 -18.30 -19.96 -44.05
N ARG A 10 -19.40 -19.22 -44.25
CA ARG A 10 -19.65 -17.95 -43.52
C ARG A 10 -20.02 -18.16 -42.05
N LEU A 11 -20.73 -19.23 -41.72
CA LEU A 11 -21.00 -19.62 -40.33
C LEU A 11 -19.75 -20.11 -39.60
N ALA A 12 -18.89 -20.90 -40.26
CA ALA A 12 -17.62 -21.36 -39.68
C ALA A 12 -16.61 -20.22 -39.48
N ALA A 13 -16.54 -19.25 -40.40
CA ALA A 13 -15.62 -18.11 -40.30
C ALA A 13 -16.05 -17.05 -39.26
N LEU A 14 -17.35 -16.95 -38.96
CA LEU A 14 -17.89 -16.04 -37.93
C LEU A 14 -17.79 -16.63 -36.51
N LEU A 15 -17.79 -17.97 -36.38
CA LEU A 15 -17.58 -18.70 -35.13
C LEU A 15 -16.10 -18.84 -34.74
N LEU A 16 -15.18 -18.86 -35.70
CA LEU A 16 -13.73 -18.88 -35.41
C LEU A 16 -13.16 -17.52 -34.99
N THR A 17 -13.81 -16.41 -35.39
CA THR A 17 -13.38 -15.05 -35.02
C THR A 17 -13.90 -14.61 -33.65
N THR A 18 -15.02 -15.16 -33.19
CA THR A 18 -15.58 -14.90 -31.84
C THR A 18 -14.92 -15.73 -30.73
N ALA A 19 -14.31 -16.88 -31.06
CA ALA A 19 -13.60 -17.71 -30.09
C ALA A 19 -12.20 -17.16 -29.71
N LEU A 20 -11.62 -16.27 -30.51
CA LEU A 20 -10.28 -15.71 -30.25
C LEU A 20 -10.29 -14.47 -29.33
N LEU A 21 -11.46 -13.87 -29.05
CA LEU A 21 -11.60 -12.75 -28.12
C LEU A 21 -11.88 -13.16 -26.68
N ALA A 22 -12.16 -14.44 -26.41
CA ALA A 22 -12.53 -14.93 -25.08
C ALA A 22 -11.32 -15.34 -24.20
N ALA A 23 -10.10 -15.31 -24.72
CA ALA A 23 -8.89 -15.74 -24.01
C ALA A 23 -8.05 -14.58 -23.42
N ALA A 24 -8.53 -13.34 -23.46
CA ALA A 24 -7.88 -12.21 -22.79
C ALA A 24 -8.25 -12.10 -21.30
N CYS A 25 -8.49 -13.24 -20.64
CA CYS A 25 -8.75 -13.28 -19.21
C CYS A 25 -7.46 -12.96 -18.42
N ASN A 26 -7.33 -11.70 -18.01
CA ASN A 26 -6.82 -11.30 -16.69
C ASN A 26 -5.43 -11.79 -16.26
N MET A 27 -4.46 -11.93 -17.17
CA MET A 27 -3.08 -12.17 -16.78
C MET A 27 -2.41 -10.84 -16.40
N ARG A 28 -2.77 -10.30 -15.23
CA ARG A 28 -1.99 -9.20 -14.63
C ARG A 28 -0.61 -9.78 -14.32
N PRO A 29 0.47 -9.27 -14.92
CA PRO A 29 1.81 -9.71 -14.56
C PRO A 29 1.99 -9.57 -13.05
N ALA A 30 2.44 -10.64 -12.38
CA ALA A 30 2.86 -10.52 -11.00
C ALA A 30 4.02 -9.50 -10.93
N ALA A 31 4.00 -8.65 -9.90
CA ALA A 31 5.11 -7.73 -9.67
C ALA A 31 6.40 -8.54 -9.46
N ASP A 32 7.45 -8.20 -10.21
CA ASP A 32 8.75 -8.85 -10.08
C ASP A 32 9.55 -8.16 -8.98
N TYR A 33 9.56 -8.75 -7.79
CA TYR A 33 10.31 -8.25 -6.64
C TYR A 33 11.79 -8.67 -6.66
N SER A 34 12.22 -9.50 -7.61
CA SER A 34 13.57 -10.09 -7.62
C SER A 34 14.68 -9.07 -7.80
N LYS A 35 14.32 -7.87 -8.28
CA LYS A 35 15.22 -6.73 -8.47
C LYS A 35 15.25 -5.77 -7.27
N LEU A 36 14.40 -5.99 -6.28
CA LEU A 36 14.37 -5.18 -5.07
C LEU A 36 15.25 -5.85 -4.03
N ASP A 37 16.31 -5.16 -3.60
CA ASP A 37 17.17 -5.59 -2.49
C ASP A 37 16.41 -5.44 -1.16
N LEU A 38 15.48 -6.37 -0.91
CA LEU A 38 14.59 -6.35 0.24
C LEU A 38 15.23 -7.01 1.45
N VAL A 39 15.21 -6.30 2.56
CA VAL A 39 15.57 -6.80 3.88
C VAL A 39 14.37 -6.66 4.82
N PRO A 40 14.32 -7.41 5.94
CA PRO A 40 13.32 -7.16 6.98
C PRO A 40 13.38 -5.70 7.45
N GLY A 41 12.22 -5.12 7.76
CA GLY A 41 12.13 -3.76 8.27
C GLY A 41 11.09 -3.72 9.36
N THR A 42 11.51 -3.86 10.61
CA THR A 42 10.62 -3.88 11.78
C THR A 42 10.95 -2.74 12.73
N GLY A 43 10.11 -2.54 13.73
CA GLY A 43 10.43 -1.61 14.81
C GLY A 43 9.24 -1.30 15.69
N THR A 44 9.43 -0.30 16.54
CA THR A 44 8.39 0.24 17.42
C THR A 44 8.25 1.75 17.25
N VAL A 45 7.04 2.25 17.45
CA VAL A 45 6.76 3.68 17.54
C VAL A 45 6.11 3.99 18.87
N THR A 46 6.62 5.02 19.53
CA THR A 46 6.01 5.58 20.74
C THR A 46 5.78 7.08 20.58
N LEU A 47 4.77 7.62 21.25
CA LEU A 47 4.52 9.05 21.36
C LEU A 47 4.46 9.42 22.85
N ASN A 48 5.33 10.35 23.27
CA ASN A 48 5.47 10.76 24.68
C ASN A 48 5.70 9.57 25.63
N GLY A 49 6.47 8.57 25.16
CA GLY A 49 6.81 7.36 25.91
C GLY A 49 5.70 6.30 25.96
N GLN A 50 4.54 6.52 25.35
CA GLN A 50 3.47 5.53 25.21
C GLN A 50 3.52 4.85 23.82
N PRO A 51 3.22 3.55 23.70
CA PRO A 51 3.05 2.91 22.40
C PRO A 51 2.06 3.65 21.51
N LEU A 52 2.39 3.82 20.23
CA LEU A 52 1.52 4.51 19.27
C LEU A 52 0.88 3.49 18.31
N PRO A 53 -0.36 3.04 18.55
CA PRO A 53 -1.07 2.12 17.66
C PRO A 53 -1.66 2.83 16.44
N ASP A 54 -2.03 2.04 15.44
CA ASP A 54 -2.77 2.45 14.22
C ASP A 54 -2.09 3.59 13.43
N ALA A 55 -0.78 3.74 13.59
CA ALA A 55 0.04 4.69 12.86
C ALA A 55 0.63 4.03 11.61
N VAL A 56 0.48 4.72 10.48
CA VAL A 56 1.17 4.36 9.25
C VAL A 56 2.60 4.87 9.34
N VAL A 57 3.56 3.95 9.21
CA VAL A 57 4.99 4.22 9.08
C VAL A 57 5.38 4.07 7.62
N MET A 58 6.00 5.08 7.04
CA MET A 58 6.43 5.10 5.64
C MET A 58 7.94 5.33 5.57
N PHE A 59 8.63 4.49 4.81
CA PHE A 59 10.03 4.63 4.47
C PHE A 59 10.11 5.01 2.99
N GLU A 60 10.42 6.27 2.73
CA GLU A 60 10.54 6.86 1.40
C GLU A 60 12.00 6.86 0.97
N ASN A 61 12.30 6.28 -0.19
CA ASN A 61 13.60 6.41 -0.82
C ASN A 61 13.68 7.73 -1.59
N PRO A 62 14.52 8.70 -1.17
CA PRO A 62 14.59 10.00 -1.83
C PRO A 62 15.18 9.94 -3.25
N GLU A 63 15.85 8.85 -3.62
CA GLU A 63 16.52 8.72 -4.93
C GLU A 63 15.59 8.24 -6.04
N ASP A 64 14.69 7.30 -5.73
CA ASP A 64 13.78 6.68 -6.71
C ASP A 64 12.28 6.86 -6.38
N GLY A 65 11.96 7.43 -5.22
CA GLY A 65 10.59 7.65 -4.75
C GLY A 65 9.86 6.39 -4.26
N THR A 66 10.55 5.25 -4.16
CA THR A 66 9.96 4.00 -3.66
C THR A 66 9.53 4.18 -2.21
N VAL A 67 8.31 3.76 -1.88
CA VAL A 67 7.78 3.81 -0.52
C VAL A 67 7.50 2.40 -0.02
N CYS A 68 8.03 2.07 1.14
CA CYS A 68 7.64 0.88 1.91
C CYS A 68 6.85 1.32 3.13
N VAL A 69 5.79 0.59 3.49
CA VAL A 69 4.83 1.01 4.52
C VAL A 69 4.64 -0.05 5.59
N GLY A 70 4.30 0.35 6.80
CA GLY A 70 3.92 -0.53 7.90
C GLY A 70 2.80 0.11 8.72
N LEU A 71 2.01 -0.70 9.39
CA LEU A 71 1.00 -0.26 10.35
C LEU A 71 1.45 -0.69 11.75
N THR A 72 1.40 0.22 12.71
CA THR A 72 1.70 -0.11 14.10
C THR A 72 0.53 -0.84 14.76
N ASP A 73 0.85 -1.89 15.51
CA ASP A 73 -0.11 -2.64 16.33
C ASP A 73 -0.38 -1.96 17.70
N ALA A 74 -1.18 -2.61 18.55
CA ALA A 74 -1.51 -2.13 19.90
C ALA A 74 -0.28 -1.89 20.80
N ALA A 75 0.84 -2.58 20.54
CA ALA A 75 2.10 -2.41 21.24
C ALA A 75 3.05 -1.42 20.54
N GLY A 76 2.57 -0.72 19.51
CA GLY A 76 3.34 0.22 18.70
C GLY A 76 4.31 -0.47 17.73
N ARG A 77 4.27 -1.79 17.57
CA ARG A 77 5.19 -2.53 16.70
C ARG A 77 4.71 -2.49 15.26
N TYR A 78 5.63 -2.38 14.31
CA TYR A 78 5.32 -2.42 12.89
C TYR A 78 6.28 -3.34 12.13
N GLU A 79 5.82 -3.79 10.97
CA GLU A 79 6.62 -4.49 9.96
C GLU A 79 6.34 -3.87 8.59
N LEU A 80 7.40 -3.49 7.88
CA LEU A 80 7.35 -2.85 6.58
C LEU A 80 7.02 -3.85 5.48
N GLN A 81 6.32 -3.36 4.47
CA GLN A 81 5.97 -4.06 3.26
C GLN A 81 6.06 -3.12 2.06
N VAL A 82 6.49 -3.64 0.92
CA VAL A 82 6.51 -2.92 -0.35
C VAL A 82 5.07 -2.75 -0.86
N ASP A 83 4.27 -3.80 -0.70
CA ASP A 83 2.84 -3.82 -0.98
C ASP A 83 2.14 -4.85 -0.09
N SER A 84 0.85 -5.11 -0.34
CA SER A 84 0.06 -6.07 0.43
C SER A 84 0.50 -7.53 0.30
N ARG A 85 1.39 -7.85 -0.66
CA ARG A 85 1.85 -9.21 -0.95
C ARG A 85 3.28 -9.46 -0.50
N LYS A 86 4.12 -8.42 -0.43
CA LYS A 86 5.55 -8.56 -0.15
C LYS A 86 6.01 -7.72 1.04
N LYS A 87 6.35 -8.41 2.12
CA LYS A 87 7.07 -7.84 3.28
C LYS A 87 8.50 -7.47 2.94
N GLY A 88 9.03 -6.52 3.69
CA GLY A 88 10.39 -6.01 3.59
C GLY A 88 10.45 -4.54 3.19
N VAL A 89 11.69 -4.04 3.19
CA VAL A 89 12.04 -2.67 2.83
C VAL A 89 13.28 -2.70 1.96
N THR A 90 13.36 -1.79 0.99
CA THR A 90 14.55 -1.64 0.15
C THR A 90 15.72 -1.06 0.94
N THR A 91 16.94 -1.54 0.68
CA THR A 91 18.16 -0.99 1.30
C THR A 91 18.42 0.48 0.89
N GLY A 92 19.36 1.12 1.59
CA GLY A 92 19.78 2.50 1.37
C GLY A 92 19.08 3.52 2.25
N ARG A 93 19.44 4.80 2.09
CA ARG A 93 18.88 5.94 2.83
C ARG A 93 17.36 6.03 2.68
N LYS A 94 16.66 6.35 3.77
CA LYS A 94 15.21 6.57 3.80
C LYS A 94 14.84 7.81 4.60
N ILE A 95 13.87 8.56 4.09
CA ILE A 95 13.11 9.55 4.86
C ILE A 95 11.94 8.81 5.49
N VAL A 96 11.78 8.92 6.81
CA VAL A 96 10.72 8.21 7.54
C VAL A 96 9.58 9.17 7.82
N ARG A 97 8.35 8.78 7.51
CA ARG A 97 7.14 9.55 7.85
C ARG A 97 6.19 8.69 8.65
N ILE A 98 5.64 9.25 9.72
CA ILE A 98 4.74 8.54 10.62
C ILE A 98 3.47 9.37 10.76
N SER A 99 2.30 8.73 10.64
CA SER A 99 1.01 9.43 10.66
C SER A 99 -0.09 8.56 11.23
N THR A 100 -0.93 9.10 12.12
CA THR A 100 -2.20 8.43 12.52
C THR A 100 -3.37 8.78 11.62
N ALA A 101 -3.22 9.81 10.78
CA ALA A 101 -4.27 10.28 9.88
C ALA A 101 -4.23 9.62 8.49
N THR A 102 -3.07 9.15 8.03
CA THR A 102 -2.90 8.52 6.72
C THR A 102 -3.75 7.25 6.58
N ARG A 103 -4.36 7.08 5.41
CA ARG A 103 -5.15 5.89 5.03
C ARG A 103 -4.61 5.29 3.75
N ILE A 104 -4.29 4.00 3.76
CA ILE A 104 -3.73 3.24 2.63
C ILE A 104 -4.58 1.98 2.38
N PRO A 105 -5.26 1.88 1.22
CA PRO A 105 -5.97 0.69 0.74
C PRO A 105 -5.23 -0.62 1.01
N GLY A 106 -5.87 -1.54 1.74
CA GLY A 106 -5.30 -2.85 2.07
C GLY A 106 -4.22 -2.86 3.16
N LEU A 107 -3.91 -1.72 3.79
CA LEU A 107 -3.10 -1.65 5.00
C LEU A 107 -3.95 -1.33 6.23
N ASN A 108 -4.73 -0.25 6.20
CA ASN A 108 -5.54 0.21 7.34
C ASN A 108 -6.95 0.74 6.96
N VAL A 109 -7.38 0.48 5.74
CA VAL A 109 -8.76 0.68 5.28
C VAL A 109 -9.32 -0.70 4.95
N GLY A 110 -10.44 -1.06 5.60
CA GLY A 110 -10.86 -2.43 5.87
C GLY A 110 -10.95 -2.78 7.37
N PHE A 111 -10.75 -1.80 8.25
CA PHE A 111 -10.97 -1.90 9.70
C PHE A 111 -11.95 -0.81 10.20
N ASP A 112 -12.73 -0.25 9.30
CA ASP A 112 -14.02 0.34 9.58
C ASP A 112 -15.02 -0.82 9.74
N GLY A 113 -15.32 -1.15 10.99
CA GLY A 113 -16.65 -1.67 11.26
C GLY A 113 -17.65 -0.69 10.65
N GLU A 114 -18.53 -1.23 9.80
CA GLU A 114 -19.50 -0.52 8.98
C GLU A 114 -18.94 0.07 7.68
N GLY A 115 -19.34 -0.58 6.57
CA GLY A 115 -19.11 -0.06 5.24
C GLY A 115 -19.76 1.30 5.09
N GLY A 116 -18.95 2.34 4.95
CA GLY A 116 -19.38 3.58 4.33
C GLY A 116 -19.53 3.35 2.83
N THR A 117 -20.69 2.84 2.40
CA THR A 117 -21.16 3.06 1.03
C THR A 117 -21.14 4.57 0.80
N ALA A 118 -20.27 5.02 -0.09
CA ALA A 118 -20.28 6.38 -0.59
C ALA A 118 -21.51 6.58 -1.47
N GLU A 119 -22.69 6.74 -0.87
CA GLU A 119 -23.87 7.35 -1.49
C GLU A 119 -24.66 8.08 -0.40
N GLU A 120 -24.75 9.41 -0.52
CA GLU A 120 -25.93 10.27 -0.30
C GLU A 120 -25.43 11.72 -0.19
N GLU A 121 -25.71 12.49 -1.24
CA GLU A 121 -25.64 13.95 -1.23
C GLU A 121 -26.63 14.48 -0.18
N GLY A 122 -26.12 14.93 0.97
CA GLY A 122 -26.89 15.66 1.95
C GLY A 122 -25.98 16.60 2.74
N GLU A 123 -26.27 17.90 2.72
CA GLU A 123 -25.62 18.88 3.59
C GLU A 123 -25.61 18.43 5.06
N GLY A 124 -24.42 18.14 5.60
CA GLY A 124 -24.25 17.99 7.05
C GLY A 124 -23.03 17.16 7.48
N ALA A 125 -21.94 17.86 7.80
CA ALA A 125 -20.69 17.40 8.42
C ALA A 125 -19.67 16.73 7.47
N PRO A 126 -18.42 17.25 7.41
CA PRO A 126 -17.35 16.55 6.71
C PRO A 126 -17.07 15.20 7.40
N PRO A 127 -16.70 14.14 6.64
CA PRO A 127 -16.26 12.90 7.24
C PRO A 127 -15.10 13.22 8.18
N SER A 128 -15.25 12.89 9.47
CA SER A 128 -14.24 13.15 10.50
C SER A 128 -12.99 12.35 10.16
N SER A 129 -12.13 12.95 9.35
CA SER A 129 -10.82 12.39 9.10
C SER A 129 -10.13 12.25 10.45
N PRO A 130 -9.54 11.08 10.76
CA PRO A 130 -8.77 10.89 12.00
C PRO A 130 -7.83 12.07 12.23
N ALA A 131 -7.91 12.67 13.42
CA ALA A 131 -7.01 13.75 13.77
C ALA A 131 -5.55 13.24 13.79
N GLU A 132 -4.66 14.00 13.15
CA GLU A 132 -3.23 13.71 13.20
C GLU A 132 -2.70 13.98 14.61
N SER A 133 -2.14 12.95 15.24
CA SER A 133 -1.51 13.05 16.56
C SER A 133 0.01 13.23 16.48
N VAL A 134 0.60 12.91 15.33
CA VAL A 134 2.05 12.96 15.12
C VAL A 134 2.48 14.38 14.71
N PRO A 135 3.42 15.02 15.42
CA PRO A 135 3.94 16.33 15.06
C PRO A 135 4.51 16.39 13.63
N ALA A 136 4.37 17.54 12.97
CA ALA A 136 4.78 17.74 11.58
C ALA A 136 6.24 17.34 11.30
N ARG A 137 7.16 17.55 12.26
CA ARG A 137 8.58 17.16 12.19
C ARG A 137 8.85 15.66 12.08
N TYR A 138 7.82 14.82 12.23
CA TYR A 138 7.89 13.36 12.02
C TYR A 138 6.94 12.88 10.91
N ASN A 139 6.14 13.79 10.33
CA ASN A 139 5.20 13.50 9.24
C ASN A 139 5.49 14.39 8.01
N LYS A 140 4.68 15.42 7.76
CA LYS A 140 4.74 16.24 6.53
C LYS A 140 6.09 16.93 6.34
N GLU A 141 6.69 17.36 7.44
CA GLU A 141 7.99 18.03 7.50
C GLU A 141 9.02 17.12 8.17
N SER A 142 8.94 15.81 7.90
CA SER A 142 9.75 14.83 8.62
C SER A 142 11.24 15.14 8.55
N GLN A 143 11.87 15.09 9.72
CA GLN A 143 13.31 15.18 9.95
C GLN A 143 13.90 13.80 10.27
N LEU A 144 13.07 12.74 10.29
CA LEU A 144 13.52 11.38 10.55
C LEU A 144 14.19 10.81 9.30
N THR A 145 15.43 10.37 9.47
CA THR A 145 16.18 9.66 8.43
C THR A 145 16.81 8.40 9.01
N VAL A 146 16.84 7.35 8.20
CA VAL A 146 17.49 6.09 8.56
C VAL A 146 18.28 5.55 7.37
N GLU A 147 19.32 4.79 7.66
CA GLU A 147 20.07 4.02 6.66
C GLU A 147 19.67 2.55 6.79
N VAL A 148 19.11 1.98 5.72
CA VAL A 148 18.70 0.58 5.70
C VAL A 148 19.79 -0.31 5.14
N THR A 149 20.26 -1.26 5.94
CA THR A 149 21.33 -2.19 5.55
C THR A 149 20.92 -3.64 5.82
N PRO A 150 21.55 -4.63 5.17
CA PRO A 150 21.30 -6.05 5.47
C PRO A 150 21.59 -6.46 6.93
N SER A 151 22.43 -5.71 7.64
CA SER A 151 22.80 -6.00 9.04
C SER A 151 21.96 -5.25 10.07
N ARG A 152 21.21 -4.22 9.66
CA ARG A 152 20.34 -3.44 10.53
C ARG A 152 18.94 -3.43 9.96
N THR A 153 18.02 -4.14 10.61
CA THR A 153 16.66 -4.34 10.12
C THR A 153 15.58 -3.88 11.11
N SER A 154 15.98 -3.34 12.26
CA SER A 154 15.08 -2.81 13.30
C SER A 154 15.28 -1.31 13.51
N TYR A 155 14.17 -0.57 13.59
CA TYR A 155 14.16 0.89 13.69
C TYR A 155 13.08 1.36 14.66
N ASP A 156 13.49 1.80 15.85
CA ASP A 156 12.56 2.30 16.85
C ASP A 156 12.48 3.83 16.81
N PHE A 157 11.27 4.38 16.93
CA PHE A 157 11.00 5.80 16.90
C PHE A 157 10.29 6.25 18.17
N ALA A 158 11.01 7.02 18.99
CA ALA A 158 10.47 7.68 20.16
C ALA A 158 10.07 9.12 19.82
N LEU A 159 8.79 9.31 19.51
CA LEU A 159 8.24 10.61 19.13
C LEU A 159 7.87 11.40 20.38
N THR A 160 8.03 12.72 20.30
CA THR A 160 7.60 13.64 21.36
C THR A 160 6.75 14.75 20.76
N SER A 161 5.63 15.07 21.42
CA SER A 161 4.90 16.31 21.20
C SER A 161 5.55 17.42 22.05
N PRO A 162 5.67 18.65 21.52
CA PRO A 162 5.89 19.82 22.37
C PRO A 162 4.74 20.02 23.36
#